data_AF-A0AAD3CR84-F1
#
_entry.id   AF-A0AAD3CR84-F1
#
_cell.length_a   1.000
_cell.length_b   1.000
_cell.length_c   1.000
_cell.angle_alpha   90.00
_cell.angle_beta   90.00
_cell.angle_gamma   90.00
#
_symmetry.space_group_name_H-M   'P 1'
#
loop_
_entity.id
_entity.type
_entity.pdbx_description
1 polymer ?
#
loop_
_entity_poly.entity_id
_entity_poly.type
_entity_poly.pdbx_seq_one_letter_code
_entity_poly.pdbx_strand_id
1 'polypeptide(L)'
;MSTPEEQIAQLNELVNGLTSQLTTLNQQVTDQGAELQAARAQATQATQATQAAQDAQANQAQANQQGNQGNQQVNFALNPVRATTNVIDMFAKSGMKMYELGVTKVHSILYNGKPENVNFFRANVHKKAVKCGLYDAGGNIFKIEDNSVTPSKTYNIVYQTQEVPLSVIENFATANIIGQQNHAAQNNEMAVQSLFDSLNEDMVKRMMADELSYTL
;
A
#
# COMPACT_ATOMS: atom_id res chain seq x y z
N MET A 1 54.04 -49.57 -33.36
CA MET A 1 52.64 -49.72 -33.81
C MET A 1 52.00 -50.68 -32.84
N SER A 2 51.00 -50.24 -32.07
CA SER A 2 50.31 -51.12 -31.13
C SER A 2 49.67 -52.27 -31.89
N THR A 3 49.72 -53.47 -31.33
CA THR A 3 49.13 -54.64 -32.01
C THR A 3 47.60 -54.50 -32.01
N PRO A 4 46.90 -55.14 -32.97
CA PRO A 4 45.43 -55.16 -32.96
C PRO A 4 44.84 -55.66 -31.62
N GLU A 5 45.54 -56.56 -30.93
CA GLU A 5 45.14 -57.06 -29.60
C GLU A 5 45.26 -56.00 -28.51
N GLU A 6 46.31 -55.18 -28.52
CA GLU A 6 46.47 -54.05 -27.59
C GLU A 6 45.41 -52.97 -27.82
N GLN A 7 45.02 -52.73 -29.08
CA GLN A 7 43.94 -51.79 -29.40
C GLN A 7 42.58 -52.29 -28.90
N ILE A 8 42.29 -53.59 -29.03
CA ILE A 8 41.06 -54.20 -28.50
C ILE A 8 41.02 -54.13 -26.97
N ALA A 9 42.15 -54.39 -26.30
CA ALA A 9 42.24 -54.28 -24.84
C ALA A 9 41.96 -52.85 -24.34
N GLN A 10 42.54 -51.85 -25.00
CA GLN A 10 42.31 -50.43 -24.67
C GLN A 10 40.85 -50.00 -24.91
N LEU A 11 40.23 -50.47 -25.99
CA LEU A 11 38.81 -50.22 -26.26
C LEU A 11 37.91 -50.86 -25.20
N ASN A 12 38.20 -52.09 -24.77
CA ASN A 12 37.42 -52.77 -23.73
C ASN A 12 37.54 -52.04 -22.38
N GLU A 13 38.73 -51.55 -22.04
CA GLU A 13 38.93 -50.77 -20.81
C GLU A 13 38.16 -49.44 -20.86
N LEU A 14 38.17 -48.75 -22.01
CA LEU A 14 37.39 -47.52 -22.21
C LEU A 14 35.88 -47.77 -22.10
N VAL A 15 35.38 -48.84 -22.74
CA VAL A 15 33.95 -49.22 -22.68
C VAL A 15 33.55 -49.52 -21.24
N ASN A 16 34.35 -50.30 -20.50
CA ASN A 16 34.07 -50.60 -19.10
C ASN A 16 34.07 -49.34 -18.22
N GLY A 17 35.01 -48.41 -18.47
CA GLY A 17 35.05 -47.11 -17.80
C GLY A 17 33.80 -46.27 -18.06
N LEU A 18 33.36 -46.20 -19.32
CA LEU A 18 32.14 -45.48 -19.71
C LEU A 18 30.88 -46.11 -19.13
N THR A 19 30.78 -47.45 -19.10
CA THR A 19 29.67 -48.16 -18.47
C THR A 19 29.59 -47.86 -16.97
N SER A 20 30.73 -47.87 -16.27
CA SER A 20 30.78 -47.53 -14.85
C SER A 20 30.36 -46.07 -14.57
N GLN A 21 30.80 -45.13 -15.41
CA GLN A 21 30.38 -43.73 -15.31
C GLN A 21 28.87 -43.57 -15.55
N LEU A 22 28.31 -44.24 -16.56
CA LEU A 22 26.88 -44.20 -16.86
C LEU A 22 26.05 -44.77 -15.70
N THR A 23 26.47 -45.88 -15.10
CA THR A 23 25.82 -46.45 -13.91
C THR A 23 25.83 -45.48 -12.74
N THR A 24 26.96 -44.83 -12.49
CA THR A 24 27.10 -43.84 -11.40
C THR A 24 26.17 -42.65 -11.63
N LEU A 25 26.12 -42.14 -12.86
CA LEU A 25 25.26 -40.99 -13.21
C LEU A 25 23.77 -41.35 -13.09
N ASN A 26 23.37 -42.54 -13.55
CA ASN A 26 21.99 -43.01 -13.40
C ASN A 26 21.57 -43.16 -11.93
N GLN A 27 22.49 -43.62 -11.07
CA GLN A 27 22.22 -43.70 -9.64
C GLN A 27 22.04 -42.29 -9.03
N GLN A 28 22.91 -41.33 -9.37
CA GLN A 28 22.80 -39.95 -8.89
C GLN A 28 21.47 -39.28 -9.30
N VAL A 29 21.03 -39.48 -10.54
CA VAL A 29 19.74 -38.95 -11.02
C VAL A 29 18.56 -39.58 -10.24
N THR A 30 18.66 -40.87 -9.93
CA THR A 30 17.64 -41.57 -9.12
C THR A 30 17.58 -41.01 -7.70
N ASP A 31 18.74 -40.81 -7.07
CA ASP A 31 18.84 -40.29 -5.71
C ASP A 31 18.31 -38.84 -5.64
N GLN A 32 18.66 -37.98 -6.61
CA GLN A 32 18.11 -36.62 -6.72
C GLN A 32 16.59 -36.62 -6.90
N GLY A 33 16.05 -37.57 -7.68
CA GLY A 33 14.61 -37.75 -7.84
C GLY A 33 13.90 -38.10 -6.52
N ALA A 34 14.51 -38.97 -5.71
CA ALA A 34 13.98 -39.32 -4.39
C ALA A 34 14.04 -38.15 -3.40
N GLU A 35 15.13 -37.38 -3.39
CA GLU A 35 15.28 -36.18 -2.56
C GLU A 35 14.24 -35.10 -2.90
N LEU A 36 13.99 -34.88 -4.20
CA LEU A 36 12.97 -33.93 -4.65
C LEU A 36 11.54 -34.36 -4.24
N GLN A 37 11.24 -35.66 -4.30
CA GLN A 37 9.95 -36.19 -3.84
C GLN A 37 9.78 -36.01 -2.32
N ALA A 38 10.83 -36.27 -1.54
CA ALA A 38 10.83 -36.04 -0.10
C ALA A 38 10.63 -34.55 0.25
N ALA A 39 11.34 -33.65 -0.44
CA ALA A 39 11.19 -32.21 -0.26
C ALA A 39 9.76 -31.72 -0.60
N ARG A 40 9.15 -32.27 -1.65
CA ARG A 40 7.77 -31.96 -2.04
C ARG A 40 6.74 -32.48 -1.02
N ALA A 41 6.97 -33.65 -0.45
CA ALA A 41 6.14 -34.19 0.63
C ALA A 41 6.19 -33.30 1.88
N GLN A 42 7.39 -32.84 2.27
CA GLN A 42 7.56 -31.90 3.39
C GLN A 42 6.91 -30.54 3.11
N ALA A 43 7.04 -30.00 1.89
CA ALA A 43 6.37 -28.76 1.50
C ALA A 43 4.84 -28.89 1.53
N THR A 44 4.31 -30.04 1.16
CA THR A 44 2.86 -30.31 1.19
C THR A 44 2.34 -30.39 2.63
N GLN A 45 3.09 -31.03 3.53
CA GLN A 45 2.76 -31.07 4.96
C GLN A 45 2.83 -29.69 5.61
N ALA A 46 3.81 -28.85 5.25
CA ALA A 46 3.90 -27.48 5.72
C ALA A 46 2.71 -26.61 5.28
N THR A 47 2.26 -26.77 4.03
CA THR A 47 1.06 -26.08 3.51
C THR A 47 -0.20 -26.55 4.23
N GLN A 48 -0.37 -27.86 4.45
CA GLN A 48 -1.53 -28.41 5.19
C GLN A 48 -1.54 -27.97 6.66
N ALA A 49 -0.38 -27.94 7.33
CA ALA A 49 -0.25 -27.43 8.69
C ALA A 49 -0.56 -25.93 8.77
N THR A 50 -0.18 -25.15 7.76
CA THR A 50 -0.51 -23.72 7.67
C THR A 50 -2.01 -23.51 7.47
N GLN A 51 -2.64 -24.31 6.61
CA GLN A 51 -4.08 -24.27 6.38
C GLN A 51 -4.86 -24.65 7.65
N ALA A 52 -4.46 -25.73 8.33
CA ALA A 52 -5.06 -26.14 9.60
C ALA A 52 -4.88 -25.09 10.72
N ALA A 53 -3.75 -24.38 10.74
CA ALA A 53 -3.54 -23.26 11.66
C ALA A 53 -4.44 -22.05 11.32
N GLN A 54 -4.66 -21.77 10.04
CA GLN A 54 -5.59 -20.72 9.59
C GLN A 54 -7.05 -21.07 9.92
N ASP A 55 -7.45 -22.33 9.73
CA ASP A 55 -8.81 -22.81 10.05
C ASP A 55 -9.05 -22.85 11.58
N ALA A 56 -8.03 -23.20 12.37
CA ALA A 56 -8.08 -23.10 13.83
C ALA A 56 -8.16 -21.65 14.32
N GLN A 57 -7.49 -20.70 13.64
CA GLN A 57 -7.61 -19.27 13.90
C GLN A 57 -8.99 -18.72 13.51
N ALA A 58 -9.58 -19.17 12.40
CA ALA A 58 -10.94 -18.77 12.00
C ALA A 58 -12.00 -19.25 13.00
N ASN A 59 -11.86 -20.48 13.53
CA ASN A 59 -12.78 -21.02 14.54
C ASN A 59 -12.60 -20.35 15.92
N GLN A 60 -11.38 -19.91 16.30
CA GLN A 60 -11.18 -19.06 17.48
C GLN A 60 -11.70 -17.63 17.27
N ALA A 61 -11.66 -17.09 16.05
CA ALA A 61 -12.18 -15.75 15.72
C ALA A 61 -13.71 -15.66 15.76
N GLN A 62 -14.45 -16.76 15.56
CA GLN A 62 -15.90 -16.80 15.76
C GLN A 62 -16.30 -16.96 17.23
N ALA A 63 -15.50 -17.65 18.05
CA ALA A 63 -15.74 -17.77 19.49
C ALA A 63 -15.42 -16.47 20.28
N ASN A 64 -14.50 -15.65 19.79
CA ASN A 64 -14.10 -14.38 20.44
C ASN A 64 -14.93 -13.15 20.03
N GLN A 65 -15.94 -13.27 19.16
CA GLN A 65 -16.82 -12.14 18.80
C GLN A 65 -17.99 -11.91 19.78
N GLN A 66 -18.20 -12.81 20.74
CA GLN A 66 -19.25 -12.66 21.75
C GLN A 66 -18.75 -12.25 23.14
N GLY A 67 -17.43 -12.03 23.31
CA GLY A 67 -16.86 -11.53 24.55
C GLY A 67 -15.51 -10.86 24.32
N ASN A 68 -15.37 -9.63 24.81
CA ASN A 68 -14.17 -8.78 24.80
C ASN A 68 -13.79 -8.09 23.49
N GLN A 69 -14.27 -6.85 23.39
CA GLN A 69 -13.42 -5.69 23.09
C GLN A 69 -12.04 -5.88 23.75
N GLY A 70 -10.99 -6.12 22.98
CA GLY A 70 -9.62 -6.20 23.51
C GLY A 70 -8.80 -7.36 22.97
N ASN A 71 -8.47 -7.33 21.69
CA ASN A 71 -7.14 -7.65 21.17
C ASN A 71 -7.16 -7.38 19.67
N GLN A 72 -7.05 -6.09 19.34
CA GLN A 72 -6.72 -5.65 18.00
C GLN A 72 -5.38 -6.29 17.64
N GLN A 73 -5.35 -7.02 16.53
CA GLN A 73 -4.13 -7.37 15.83
C GLN A 73 -3.29 -6.08 15.72
N VAL A 74 -2.21 -5.99 16.50
CA VAL A 74 -1.24 -4.89 16.37
C VAL A 74 -0.48 -5.10 15.07
N ASN A 75 -1.14 -4.76 13.97
CA ASN A 75 -0.43 -4.03 12.94
C ASN A 75 0.25 -2.89 13.70
N PHE A 76 1.58 -2.84 13.70
CA PHE A 76 2.29 -1.61 14.02
C PHE A 76 1.87 -0.59 12.96
N ALA A 77 0.71 0.03 13.17
CA ALA A 77 0.27 1.16 12.39
C ALA A 77 1.27 2.25 12.75
N LEU A 78 2.27 2.43 11.87
CA LEU A 78 3.26 3.50 11.97
C LEU A 78 2.61 4.90 12.07
N ASN A 79 1.29 4.99 11.82
CA ASN A 79 0.46 6.17 12.09
C ASN A 79 -0.90 5.75 12.70
N PRO A 80 -1.27 6.26 13.90
CA PRO A 80 -2.53 5.92 14.57
C PRO A 80 -3.80 6.31 13.81
N VAL A 81 -3.74 7.28 12.89
CA VAL A 81 -4.90 7.64 12.04
C VAL A 81 -5.34 6.49 11.13
N ARG A 82 -4.40 5.60 10.74
CA ARG A 82 -4.72 4.42 9.93
C ARG A 82 -5.33 3.26 10.73
N ALA A 83 -5.30 3.33 12.06
CA ALA A 83 -5.77 2.26 12.93
C ALA A 83 -7.29 2.34 13.18
N THR A 84 -7.93 3.45 12.82
CA THR A 84 -9.36 3.69 13.07
C THR A 84 -10.15 3.72 11.77
N THR A 85 -11.28 3.03 11.74
CA THR A 85 -12.26 3.05 10.65
C THR A 85 -13.51 3.87 10.99
N ASN A 86 -13.64 4.28 12.26
CA ASN A 86 -14.75 5.05 12.79
C ASN A 86 -14.37 6.52 12.90
N VAL A 87 -15.37 7.40 12.93
CA VAL A 87 -15.19 8.83 13.21
C VAL A 87 -14.40 8.99 14.51
N ILE A 88 -13.33 9.78 14.46
CA ILE A 88 -12.48 10.09 15.60
C ILE A 88 -13.31 10.87 16.60
N ASP A 89 -13.43 10.33 17.82
CA ASP A 89 -14.03 11.03 18.96
C ASP A 89 -13.06 12.07 19.51
N MET A 90 -13.31 13.34 19.20
CA MET A 90 -12.48 14.46 19.65
C MET A 90 -12.61 14.75 21.15
N PHE A 91 -13.60 14.19 21.86
CA PHE A 91 -13.71 14.30 23.32
C PHE A 91 -12.80 13.30 24.04
N ALA A 92 -12.36 12.25 23.35
CA ALA A 92 -11.39 11.30 23.87
C ALA A 92 -9.95 11.82 23.69
N LYS A 93 -9.11 11.64 24.73
CA LYS A 93 -7.68 12.01 24.67
C LYS A 93 -6.92 11.30 23.54
N SER A 94 -7.30 10.07 23.20
CA SER A 94 -6.76 9.33 22.06
C SER A 94 -7.17 9.96 20.73
N GLY A 95 -8.42 10.42 20.61
CA GLY A 95 -8.92 11.05 19.40
C GLY A 95 -8.33 12.43 19.16
N MET A 96 -8.13 13.25 20.19
CA MET A 96 -7.40 14.52 20.05
C MET A 96 -5.99 14.31 19.49
N LYS A 97 -5.24 13.31 19.98
CA LYS A 97 -3.91 12.99 19.45
C LYS A 97 -3.94 12.53 17.99
N MET A 98 -4.95 11.76 17.61
CA MET A 98 -5.13 11.33 16.21
C MET A 98 -5.43 12.52 15.31
N TYR A 99 -6.29 13.43 15.77
CA TYR A 99 -6.59 14.68 15.08
C TYR A 99 -5.33 15.55 14.90
N GLU A 100 -4.57 15.78 15.97
CA GLU A 100 -3.30 16.54 15.94
C GLU A 100 -2.31 15.98 14.91
N LEU A 101 -2.22 14.65 14.81
CA LEU A 101 -1.37 13.96 13.82
C LEU A 101 -1.93 14.08 12.39
N GLY A 102 -3.25 14.10 12.24
CA GLY A 102 -3.94 14.33 10.97
C GLY A 102 -3.65 15.73 10.42
N VAL A 103 -3.83 16.76 11.24
CA VAL A 103 -3.70 18.17 10.85
C VAL A 103 -2.26 18.68 10.80
N THR A 104 -1.27 17.90 11.26
CA THR A 104 0.14 18.35 11.22
C THR A 104 0.54 18.71 9.79
N LYS A 105 1.25 19.83 9.62
CA LYS A 105 1.81 20.28 8.34
C LYS A 105 2.52 19.17 7.56
N VAL A 106 2.39 19.23 6.23
CA VAL A 106 2.95 18.23 5.30
C VAL A 106 4.48 18.22 5.31
N HIS A 107 5.09 19.38 5.60
CA HIS A 107 6.54 19.54 5.67
C HIS A 107 6.93 20.68 6.63
N SER A 108 8.15 20.67 7.16
CA SER A 108 8.64 21.70 8.09
C SER A 108 8.73 23.08 7.45
N ILE A 109 9.13 23.11 6.18
CA ILE A 109 9.23 24.29 5.32
C ILE A 109 7.84 24.60 4.76
N LEU A 110 7.36 25.82 5.02
CA LEU A 110 6.08 26.31 4.52
C LEU A 110 6.17 26.63 3.03
N TYR A 111 5.13 26.25 2.29
CA TYR A 111 5.02 26.53 0.87
C TYR A 111 4.71 28.00 0.63
N ASN A 112 5.52 28.63 -0.22
CA ASN A 112 5.49 30.07 -0.49
C ASN A 112 4.91 30.42 -1.87
N GLY A 113 4.25 29.47 -2.54
CA GLY A 113 3.64 29.71 -3.85
C GLY A 113 4.61 29.75 -5.02
N LYS A 114 5.92 29.54 -4.81
CA LYS A 114 6.92 29.67 -5.87
C LYS A 114 7.01 28.40 -6.73
N PRO A 115 7.16 28.52 -8.06
CA PRO A 115 7.21 27.38 -8.97
C PRO A 115 8.30 26.35 -8.63
N GLU A 116 9.46 26.79 -8.15
CA GLU A 116 10.56 25.91 -7.75
C GLU A 116 10.19 24.97 -6.59
N ASN A 117 9.24 25.36 -5.75
CA ASN A 117 8.81 24.62 -4.57
C ASN A 117 7.54 23.79 -4.80
N VAL A 118 6.85 23.97 -5.94
CA VAL A 118 5.60 23.25 -6.27
C VAL A 118 5.80 21.74 -6.24
N ASN A 119 6.83 21.24 -6.92
CA ASN A 119 7.05 19.81 -7.04
C ASN A 119 7.45 19.19 -5.69
N PHE A 120 8.23 19.94 -4.90
CA PHE A 120 8.58 19.55 -3.55
C PHE A 120 7.35 19.50 -2.63
N PHE A 121 6.49 20.51 -2.70
CA PHE A 121 5.23 20.56 -1.96
C PHE A 121 4.31 19.39 -2.35
N ARG A 122 4.07 19.18 -3.64
CA ARG A 122 3.25 18.05 -4.17
C ARG A 122 3.75 16.69 -3.70
N ALA A 123 5.06 16.47 -3.72
CA ALA A 123 5.66 15.21 -3.24
C ALA A 123 5.42 15.00 -1.73
N ASN A 124 5.47 16.06 -0.92
CA ASN A 124 5.19 15.98 0.52
C ASN A 124 3.70 15.78 0.82
N VAL A 125 2.81 16.44 0.07
CA VAL A 125 1.36 16.20 0.14
C VAL A 125 1.05 14.73 -0.14
N HIS A 126 1.61 14.17 -1.21
CA HIS A 126 1.42 12.76 -1.55
C HIS A 126 1.94 11.83 -0.44
N LYS A 127 3.15 12.06 0.07
CA LYS A 127 3.72 11.28 1.18
C LYS A 127 2.86 11.34 2.44
N LYS A 128 2.32 12.51 2.78
CA LYS A 128 1.44 12.69 3.95
C LYS A 128 0.12 11.94 3.74
N ALA A 129 -0.50 12.04 2.57
CA ALA A 129 -1.73 11.31 2.27
C ALA A 129 -1.57 9.80 2.41
N VAL A 130 -0.46 9.23 1.89
CA VAL A 130 -0.13 7.81 2.10
C VAL A 130 0.04 7.49 3.59
N LYS A 131 0.74 8.33 4.34
CA LYS A 131 0.95 8.13 5.78
C LYS A 131 -0.35 8.19 6.58
N CYS A 132 -1.27 9.08 6.25
CA CYS A 132 -2.56 9.22 6.94
C CYS A 132 -3.61 8.23 6.45
N GLY A 133 -3.29 7.35 5.48
CA GLY A 133 -4.28 6.43 4.91
C GLY A 133 -5.33 7.10 4.05
N LEU A 134 -5.06 8.32 3.59
CA LEU A 134 -5.91 9.08 2.65
C LEU A 134 -5.72 8.62 1.19
N TYR A 135 -4.85 7.63 0.98
CA TYR A 135 -4.51 7.02 -0.30
C TYR A 135 -4.64 5.50 -0.16
N ASP A 136 -5.63 4.90 -0.84
CA ASP A 136 -5.85 3.45 -0.86
C ASP A 136 -5.99 2.90 -2.31
N ALA A 137 -6.26 1.59 -2.42
CA ALA A 137 -6.41 0.91 -3.70
C ALA A 137 -7.71 1.27 -4.46
N GLY A 138 -8.72 1.80 -3.75
CA GLY A 138 -10.01 2.23 -4.32
C GLY A 138 -10.02 3.70 -4.74
N GLY A 139 -9.12 4.53 -4.19
CA GLY A 139 -9.11 5.94 -4.48
C GLY A 139 -8.28 6.76 -3.50
N ASN A 140 -8.26 8.06 -3.72
CA ASN A 140 -7.56 9.03 -2.88
C ASN A 140 -8.48 10.23 -2.73
N ILE A 141 -8.44 10.93 -1.60
CA ILE A 141 -9.12 12.21 -1.40
C ILE A 141 -8.78 13.25 -2.47
N PHE A 142 -7.65 13.07 -3.17
CA PHE A 142 -7.24 13.92 -4.28
C PHE A 142 -7.76 13.47 -5.65
N LYS A 143 -8.60 12.43 -5.72
CA LYS A 143 -9.27 12.03 -6.95
C LYS A 143 -10.66 12.63 -6.98
N ILE A 144 -10.95 13.41 -8.02
CA ILE A 144 -12.29 13.89 -8.31
C ILE A 144 -12.75 13.21 -9.60
N GLU A 145 -13.89 12.52 -9.55
CA GLU A 145 -14.52 11.93 -10.72
C GLU A 145 -15.42 12.96 -11.41
N ASP A 146 -15.25 13.10 -12.71
CA ASP A 146 -16.07 13.93 -13.57
C ASP A 146 -16.90 13.05 -14.48
N ASN A 147 -18.16 12.91 -14.08
CA ASN A 147 -19.19 12.18 -14.82
C ASN A 147 -19.95 13.09 -15.81
N SER A 148 -19.57 14.36 -15.93
CA SER A 148 -20.20 15.29 -16.90
C SER A 148 -19.65 15.13 -18.33
N VAL A 149 -18.55 14.40 -18.49
CA VAL A 149 -17.89 14.12 -19.78
C VAL A 149 -17.94 12.64 -20.12
N THR A 150 -17.95 12.31 -21.43
CA THR A 150 -17.97 10.94 -21.92
C THR A 150 -16.76 10.66 -22.81
N PRO A 151 -15.90 9.67 -22.49
CA PRO A 151 -15.95 8.82 -21.29
C PRO A 151 -15.64 9.62 -20.00
N SER A 152 -16.18 9.16 -18.86
CA SER A 152 -15.94 9.78 -17.54
C SER A 152 -14.44 9.94 -17.29
N LYS A 153 -14.05 11.10 -16.74
CA LYS A 153 -12.64 11.44 -16.49
C LYS A 153 -12.40 11.51 -14.99
N THR A 154 -11.29 10.93 -14.54
CA THR A 154 -10.82 11.08 -13.15
C THR A 154 -9.67 12.06 -13.12
N TYR A 155 -9.77 13.11 -12.30
CA TYR A 155 -8.73 14.10 -12.09
C TYR A 155 -8.00 13.85 -10.78
N ASN A 156 -6.67 13.91 -10.81
CA ASN A 156 -5.88 14.02 -9.59
C ASN A 156 -5.59 15.49 -9.29
N ILE A 157 -6.28 16.08 -8.31
CA ILE A 157 -6.18 17.52 -8.02
C ILE A 157 -4.77 17.96 -7.61
N VAL A 158 -3.91 17.07 -7.11
CA VAL A 158 -2.51 17.45 -6.80
C VAL A 158 -1.74 17.85 -8.07
N TYR A 159 -2.07 17.22 -9.21
CA TYR A 159 -1.34 17.38 -10.46
C TYR A 159 -2.13 18.10 -11.55
N GLN A 160 -3.46 17.95 -11.55
CA GLN A 160 -4.37 18.37 -12.62
C GLN A 160 -5.38 19.41 -12.14
N THR A 161 -5.06 20.20 -11.09
CA THR A 161 -5.94 21.24 -10.54
C THR A 161 -6.50 22.20 -11.58
N GLN A 162 -5.70 22.55 -12.59
CA GLN A 162 -6.10 23.50 -13.65
C GLN A 162 -7.04 22.89 -14.70
N GLU A 163 -7.23 21.57 -14.68
CA GLU A 163 -8.10 20.86 -15.63
C GLU A 163 -9.50 20.56 -15.06
N VAL A 164 -9.74 20.84 -13.77
CA VAL A 164 -11.01 20.50 -13.11
C VAL A 164 -11.97 21.69 -13.15
N PRO A 165 -13.16 21.56 -13.76
CA PRO A 165 -14.18 22.60 -13.72
C PRO A 165 -14.64 22.89 -12.29
N LEU A 166 -14.92 24.15 -11.97
CA LEU A 166 -15.39 24.55 -10.64
C LEU A 166 -16.66 23.80 -10.20
N SER A 167 -17.61 23.62 -11.11
CA SER A 167 -18.86 22.88 -10.85
C SER A 167 -18.61 21.42 -10.45
N VAL A 168 -17.56 20.79 -10.97
CA VAL A 168 -17.17 19.41 -10.61
C VAL A 168 -16.58 19.39 -9.19
N ILE A 169 -15.82 20.42 -8.80
CA ILE A 169 -15.27 20.58 -7.45
C ILE A 169 -16.40 20.77 -6.42
N GLU A 170 -17.35 21.65 -6.72
CA GLU A 170 -18.50 21.93 -5.84
C GLU A 170 -19.40 20.71 -5.63
N ASN A 171 -19.68 19.97 -6.70
CA ASN A 171 -20.46 18.74 -6.63
C ASN A 171 -19.77 17.67 -5.77
N PHE A 172 -18.45 17.50 -5.96
CA PHE A 172 -17.66 16.59 -5.14
C PHE A 172 -17.64 17.00 -3.67
N ALA A 173 -17.43 18.28 -3.38
CA ALA A 173 -17.39 18.80 -2.02
C ALA A 173 -18.74 18.63 -1.31
N THR A 174 -19.85 18.91 -1.99
CA THR A 174 -21.20 18.73 -1.44
C THR A 174 -21.50 17.26 -1.12
N ALA A 175 -21.09 16.35 -2.00
CA ALA A 175 -21.35 14.93 -1.82
C ALA A 175 -20.48 14.27 -0.73
N ASN A 176 -19.23 14.73 -0.55
CA ASN A 176 -18.23 13.99 0.23
C ASN A 176 -17.66 14.73 1.45
N ILE A 177 -17.93 16.04 1.59
CA ILE A 177 -17.28 16.90 2.59
C ILE A 177 -18.33 17.72 3.36
N ILE A 178 -19.08 18.56 2.65
CA ILE A 178 -19.97 19.55 3.25
C ILE A 178 -21.16 18.86 3.92
N GLY A 179 -21.33 19.07 5.23
CA GLY A 179 -22.46 18.55 6.01
C GLY A 179 -22.43 17.04 6.30
N GLN A 180 -21.36 16.34 5.91
CA GLN A 180 -21.21 14.90 6.11
C GLN A 180 -20.59 14.59 7.48
N GLN A 181 -21.18 13.65 8.24
CA GLN A 181 -20.69 13.22 9.56
C GLN A 181 -20.08 11.81 9.54
N ASN A 182 -19.36 11.48 8.49
CA ASN A 182 -18.73 10.17 8.32
C ASN A 182 -17.20 10.28 8.40
N HIS A 183 -16.52 9.15 8.59
CA HIS A 183 -15.07 9.11 8.75
C HIS A 183 -14.32 9.66 7.53
N ALA A 184 -14.85 9.48 6.31
CA ALA A 184 -14.26 10.01 5.09
C ALA A 184 -14.30 11.55 5.06
N ALA A 185 -15.42 12.16 5.47
CA ALA A 185 -15.55 13.61 5.56
C ALA A 185 -14.60 14.23 6.60
N GLN A 186 -14.48 13.60 7.78
CA GLN A 186 -13.51 14.03 8.81
C GLN A 186 -12.06 13.94 8.31
N ASN A 187 -11.73 12.89 7.56
CA ASN A 187 -10.42 12.73 6.92
C ASN A 187 -10.14 13.82 5.88
N ASN A 188 -11.15 14.20 5.10
CA ASN A 188 -11.07 15.29 4.13
C ASN A 188 -10.81 16.63 4.84
N GLU A 189 -11.52 16.90 5.93
CA GLU A 189 -11.34 18.12 6.73
C GLU A 189 -9.93 18.20 7.33
N MET A 190 -9.43 17.12 7.94
CA MET A 190 -8.06 17.08 8.48
C MET A 190 -7.00 17.28 7.40
N ALA A 191 -7.22 16.74 6.20
CA ALA A 191 -6.31 16.92 5.08
C ALA A 191 -6.27 18.38 4.60
N VAL A 192 -7.42 19.04 4.53
CA VAL A 192 -7.52 20.47 4.19
C VAL A 192 -6.79 21.31 5.24
N GLN A 193 -7.03 21.07 6.53
CA GLN A 193 -6.34 21.81 7.60
C GLN A 193 -4.82 21.62 7.53
N SER A 194 -4.36 20.38 7.30
CA SER A 194 -2.94 20.07 7.14
C SER A 194 -2.31 20.83 5.96
N LEU A 195 -3.04 20.99 4.86
CA LEU A 195 -2.58 21.78 3.71
C LEU A 195 -2.50 23.26 4.05
N PHE A 196 -3.51 23.83 4.70
CA PHE A 196 -3.51 25.23 5.14
C PHE A 196 -2.36 25.53 6.10
N ASP A 197 -2.12 24.67 7.09
CA ASP A 197 -1.02 24.79 8.05
C ASP A 197 0.37 24.66 7.39
N SER A 198 0.41 24.20 6.14
CA SER A 198 1.63 24.07 5.35
C SER A 198 1.92 25.26 4.45
N LEU A 199 1.05 26.27 4.44
CA LEU A 199 1.23 27.51 3.67
C LEU A 199 1.97 28.56 4.50
N ASN A 200 2.73 29.42 3.83
CA ASN A 200 3.28 30.61 4.48
C ASN A 200 2.22 31.72 4.59
N GLU A 201 2.49 32.71 5.44
CA GLU A 201 1.58 33.82 5.69
C GLU A 201 1.20 34.59 4.41
N ASP A 202 2.14 34.76 3.47
CA ASP A 202 1.88 35.44 2.20
C ASP A 202 0.86 34.68 1.33
N MET A 203 0.95 33.35 1.28
CA MET A 203 0.01 32.51 0.53
C MET A 203 -1.38 32.53 1.17
N VAL A 204 -1.44 32.46 2.50
CA VAL A 204 -2.72 32.58 3.23
C VAL A 204 -3.38 33.92 2.92
N LYS A 205 -2.63 35.03 2.98
CA LYS A 205 -3.16 36.37 2.63
C LYS A 205 -3.67 36.46 1.20
N ARG A 206 -3.00 35.82 0.23
CA ARG A 206 -3.47 35.77 -1.16
C ARG A 206 -4.77 34.99 -1.29
N MET A 207 -4.88 33.85 -0.61
CA MET A 207 -6.12 33.05 -0.63
C MET A 207 -7.30 33.78 0.04
N MET A 208 -7.06 34.48 1.15
CA MET A 208 -8.10 35.27 1.83
C MET A 208 -8.50 36.52 1.04
N ALA A 209 -7.56 37.13 0.30
CA ALA A 209 -7.87 38.24 -0.59
C ALA A 209 -8.79 37.79 -1.74
N ASP A 210 -8.58 36.58 -2.26
CA ASP A 210 -9.48 35.98 -3.26
C ASP A 210 -10.87 35.67 -2.67
N GLU A 211 -10.96 35.17 -1.43
CA GLU A 211 -12.26 34.92 -0.75
C GLU A 211 -13.14 36.18 -0.68
N LEU A 212 -12.54 37.34 -0.41
CA LEU A 212 -13.24 38.64 -0.41
C LEU A 212 -13.66 39.11 -1.80
N SER A 213 -13.07 38.57 -2.87
CA SER A 213 -13.55 38.80 -4.25
C SER A 213 -14.64 37.83 -4.70
N TYR A 214 -14.94 36.79 -3.91
CA TYR A 214 -16.01 35.82 -4.15
C TYR A 214 -17.29 36.09 -3.35
N THR A 215 -17.40 37.21 -2.63
CA THR A 215 -18.68 37.65 -2.07
C THR A 215 -19.64 38.05 -3.21
N LEU A 216 -20.60 37.17 -3.50
CA LEU A 216 -21.86 37.48 -4.18
C LEU A 216 -22.81 38.25 -3.25
#